data_AF-A0A8R1DWE7-F1
#
_entry.id   AF-A0A8R1DWE7-F1
#
_cell.length_a   1.000
_cell.length_b   1.000
_cell.length_c   1.000
_cell.angle_alpha   90.00
_cell.angle_beta   90.00
_cell.angle_gamma   90.00
#
_symmetry.space_group_name_H-M   'P 1'
#
loop_
_entity.id
_entity.type
_entity.pdbx_description
1 polymer ?
#
loop_
_entity_poly.entity_id
_entity_poly.type
_entity_poly.pdbx_seq_one_letter_code
_entity_poly.pdbx_strand_id
1 'polypeptide(L)'
;MSRSTPAALDYLGSEAEDFHKPQHLYLKPMAIIKITVVLPRMTIPGQSISNWDLMERLKRAIDPIQMDSIKVRESNIDSVIFEAELLSLGIMQKTMKILDGFSMKVAGFSEPLKVKAKEAKLDFPSRHDWDMWFMKNKMDEMKPGERPDTVYLARIPVKWFTDKNSQEQPSERRVRVAMEAFGAVRAVDIPCCDPLRAQMNSKISGIQQKGFGLGQDVFFEAYVQYMEYKGFATAMDALRNRKWAKRIDGRFFQAMIKVDFDRTRHLSESIIAKRAEERRRIENERLRKEEEELNERRKEELRIRKEEEEKDRRREDRERKRREKREQERIVEEQKKRIELEKQEEQHRAQVCRRLEGVRLLKFLFEKIEQREERKKRKEEEKLKEELLKIKSLENEPMQKEDALRQALLQQREIRMRERLKEKMKENKEKAKEKGKSKEEKRHRRKKRHDTSSSSSSSSSSSDSDSSSSSDSSHHHRRRKRRSKESRRRATSPESSKRRHHRHEKKKNKKR
;
A
#
# COMPACT_ATOMS: atom_id res chain seq x y z
N MET A 1 27.35 7.55 57.73
CA MET A 1 27.88 8.91 57.47
C MET A 1 28.61 8.90 56.14
N SER A 2 28.16 9.70 55.17
CA SER A 2 28.87 9.88 53.90
C SER A 2 30.13 10.72 54.13
N ARG A 3 31.31 10.19 53.79
CA ARG A 3 32.51 11.02 53.71
C ARG A 3 32.38 11.91 52.48
N SER A 4 32.24 13.22 52.69
CA SER A 4 32.31 14.21 51.62
C SER A 4 33.66 14.08 50.90
N THR A 5 33.64 14.15 49.58
CA THR A 5 34.83 14.52 48.80
C THR A 5 35.43 15.82 49.37
N PRO A 6 36.77 15.98 49.36
CA PRO A 6 37.42 17.12 50.00
C PRO A 6 36.86 18.44 49.47
N ALA A 7 36.78 19.43 50.36
CA ALA A 7 36.21 20.73 50.04
C ALA A 7 36.91 21.38 48.84
N ALA A 8 36.15 22.11 48.02
CA ALA A 8 36.75 22.96 47.01
C ALA A 8 37.62 24.00 47.73
N LEU A 9 38.85 24.20 47.24
CA LEU A 9 39.83 25.04 47.90
C LEU A 9 39.47 26.52 47.68
N ASP A 10 39.28 27.26 48.77
CA ASP A 10 39.12 28.73 48.71
C ASP A 10 40.47 29.44 48.45
N TYR A 11 41.59 28.73 48.65
CA TYR A 11 42.96 29.21 48.40
C TYR A 11 43.70 28.27 47.45
N LEU A 12 44.17 28.79 46.31
CA LEU A 12 44.86 28.01 45.28
C LEU A 12 46.36 27.80 45.58
N GLY A 13 46.92 28.56 46.51
CA GLY A 13 48.36 28.71 46.75
C GLY A 13 48.91 30.01 46.16
N SER A 14 49.91 30.60 46.79
CA SER A 14 50.57 31.85 46.36
C SER A 14 51.44 31.70 45.12
N GLU A 15 51.74 30.46 44.72
CA GLU A 15 52.54 30.11 43.55
C GLU A 15 51.70 29.95 42.26
N ALA A 16 50.40 30.23 42.31
CA ALA A 16 49.48 30.05 41.18
C ALA A 16 49.38 31.32 40.32
N GLU A 17 49.41 31.14 38.99
CA GLU A 17 49.47 32.24 38.01
C GLU A 17 48.21 32.29 37.13
N ASP A 18 47.68 33.49 36.91
CA ASP A 18 46.54 33.73 36.02
C ASP A 18 46.97 33.58 34.55
N PHE A 19 46.59 32.49 33.87
CA PHE A 19 46.82 32.39 32.41
C PHE A 19 45.67 32.98 31.59
N HIS A 20 44.43 32.95 32.08
CA HIS A 20 43.32 33.60 31.41
C HIS A 20 42.24 34.13 32.38
N LYS A 21 42.47 35.36 32.88
CA LYS A 21 41.60 36.08 33.84
C LYS A 21 40.10 36.11 33.45
N PRO A 22 39.69 36.38 32.18
CA PRO A 22 38.27 36.53 31.83
C PRO A 22 37.41 35.26 31.95
N GLN A 23 38.02 34.08 31.89
CA GLN A 23 37.33 32.81 32.18
C GLN A 23 37.73 32.22 33.54
N HIS A 24 38.44 33.01 34.35
CA HIS A 24 38.98 32.66 35.67
C HIS A 24 39.80 31.35 35.63
N LEU A 25 40.77 31.27 34.71
CA LEU A 25 41.66 30.13 34.53
C LEU A 25 43.09 30.46 35.00
N TYR A 26 43.65 29.54 35.79
CA TYR A 26 44.92 29.69 36.50
C TYR A 26 45.78 28.42 36.30
N LEU A 27 47.10 28.55 36.41
CA LEU A 27 48.04 27.44 36.46
C LEU A 27 48.63 27.32 37.88
N LYS A 28 48.44 26.18 38.54
CA LYS A 28 49.07 25.85 39.83
C LYS A 28 50.26 24.91 39.59
N PRO A 29 51.48 25.24 40.05
CA PRO A 29 52.62 24.31 40.02
C PRO A 29 52.34 22.98 40.73
N MET A 30 52.87 21.88 40.16
CA MET A 30 52.67 20.52 40.67
C MET A 30 53.80 20.12 41.61
N ALA A 31 53.59 20.36 42.91
CA ALA A 31 54.50 19.95 43.97
C ALA A 31 54.36 18.44 44.26
N ILE A 32 54.96 17.59 43.40
CA ILE A 32 54.88 16.12 43.51
C ILE A 32 56.27 15.51 43.74
N ILE A 33 56.36 14.62 44.73
CA ILE A 33 57.59 13.90 45.09
C ILE A 33 57.46 12.40 44.85
N LYS A 34 58.54 11.79 44.34
CA LYS A 34 58.76 10.34 44.32
C LYS A 34 59.50 9.95 45.58
N ILE A 35 58.82 9.23 46.48
CA ILE A 35 59.39 8.65 47.69
C ILE A 35 59.68 7.18 47.39
N THR A 36 60.93 6.74 47.56
CA THR A 36 61.35 5.36 47.39
C THR A 36 61.77 4.80 48.75
N VAL A 37 61.00 3.86 49.28
CA VAL A 37 61.35 3.11 50.50
C VAL A 37 62.08 1.85 50.05
N VAL A 38 63.35 1.72 50.43
CA VAL A 38 64.16 0.51 50.16
C VAL A 38 63.84 -0.53 51.22
N LEU A 39 63.43 -1.73 50.78
CA LEU A 39 63.15 -2.87 51.63
C LEU A 39 64.45 -3.66 51.87
N PRO A 40 64.82 -4.02 53.12
CA PRO A 40 65.90 -4.96 53.37
C PRO A 40 65.57 -6.35 52.82
N ARG A 41 66.61 -7.16 52.56
CA ARG A 41 66.43 -8.54 52.10
C ARG A 41 65.61 -9.33 53.13
N MET A 42 64.53 -9.94 52.65
CA MET A 42 63.61 -10.73 53.46
C MET A 42 64.28 -12.05 53.86
N THR A 43 64.59 -12.21 55.15
CA THR A 43 65.24 -13.43 55.67
C THR A 43 64.22 -14.51 56.08
N ILE A 44 62.96 -14.13 56.30
CA ILE A 44 61.89 -15.04 56.72
C ILE A 44 60.90 -15.24 55.56
N PRO A 45 60.66 -16.48 55.09
CA PRO A 45 59.64 -16.76 54.07
C PRO A 45 58.24 -16.31 54.51
N GLY A 46 57.51 -15.64 53.63
CA GLY A 46 56.17 -15.09 53.92
C GLY A 46 56.15 -13.74 54.68
N GLN A 47 57.32 -13.22 55.05
CA GLN A 47 57.48 -11.85 55.55
C GLN A 47 56.95 -10.83 54.51
N SER A 48 56.23 -9.81 54.97
CA SER A 48 55.67 -8.75 54.12
C SER A 48 55.44 -7.47 54.91
N ILE A 49 55.31 -6.34 54.23
CA ILE A 49 54.94 -5.05 54.83
C ILE A 49 53.69 -4.53 54.14
N SER A 50 52.74 -3.99 54.92
CA SER A 50 51.61 -3.25 54.36
C SER A 50 52.08 -1.90 53.82
N ASN A 51 51.81 -1.62 52.55
CA ASN A 51 52.06 -0.31 51.94
C ASN A 51 51.33 0.84 52.68
N TRP A 52 50.27 0.54 53.43
CA TRP A 52 49.59 1.50 54.29
C TRP A 52 50.39 1.84 55.56
N ASP A 53 51.07 0.89 56.19
CA ASP A 53 51.92 1.15 57.37
C ASP A 53 53.13 2.01 56.99
N LEU A 54 53.75 1.75 55.83
CA LEU A 54 54.79 2.63 55.28
C LEU A 54 54.24 4.06 55.01
N MET A 55 53.06 4.17 54.42
CA MET A 55 52.39 5.45 54.14
C MET A 55 52.08 6.24 55.42
N GLU A 56 51.57 5.61 56.48
CA GLU A 56 51.32 6.28 57.76
C GLU A 56 52.61 6.69 58.48
N ARG A 57 53.68 5.88 58.38
CA ARG A 57 55.01 6.25 58.91
C ARG A 57 55.60 7.44 58.16
N LEU A 58 55.47 7.49 56.84
CA LEU A 58 55.91 8.63 56.02
C LEU A 58 55.15 9.92 56.35
N LYS A 59 53.85 9.85 56.68
CA LYS A 59 53.08 11.00 57.18
C LYS A 59 53.59 11.47 58.55
N ARG A 60 53.70 10.55 59.52
CA ARG A 60 54.18 10.86 60.88
C ARG A 60 55.60 11.45 60.88
N ALA A 61 56.44 11.07 59.93
CA ALA A 61 57.80 11.58 59.78
C ALA A 61 57.87 13.05 59.30
N ILE A 62 56.77 13.62 58.79
CA ILE A 62 56.73 14.99 58.26
C ILE A 62 55.76 15.92 58.99
N ASP A 63 55.04 15.42 60.00
CA ASP A 63 54.09 16.18 60.81
C ASP A 63 54.76 17.44 61.40
N PRO A 64 54.14 18.64 61.35
CA PRO A 64 52.74 18.93 60.97
C PRO A 64 52.48 19.14 59.46
N ILE A 65 53.43 18.82 58.57
CA ILE A 65 53.23 18.96 57.11
C ILE A 65 52.28 17.87 56.62
N GLN A 66 51.25 18.26 55.86
CA GLN A 66 50.28 17.34 55.26
C GLN A 66 50.53 17.14 53.75
N MET A 67 50.18 15.95 53.25
CA MET A 67 50.19 15.61 51.83
C MET A 67 48.76 15.73 51.28
N ASP A 68 48.57 16.47 50.18
CA ASP A 68 47.28 16.60 49.48
C ASP A 68 46.82 15.23 48.93
N SER A 69 47.77 14.41 48.49
CA SER A 69 47.55 12.98 48.22
C SER A 69 48.85 12.17 48.31
N ILE A 70 48.75 10.86 48.54
CA ILE A 70 49.86 9.92 48.38
C ILE A 70 49.32 8.58 47.88
N LYS A 71 49.98 8.01 46.87
CA LYS A 71 49.60 6.74 46.24
C LYS A 71 50.82 5.86 46.04
N VAL A 72 50.63 4.54 46.10
CA VAL A 72 51.65 3.58 45.63
C VAL A 72 51.68 3.66 44.10
N ARG A 73 52.88 3.73 43.53
CA ARG A 73 53.13 3.73 42.08
C ARG A 73 53.69 2.39 41.61
N GLU A 74 54.74 1.91 42.27
CA GLU A 74 55.42 0.63 42.00
C GLU A 74 55.69 -0.04 43.37
N SER A 75 55.61 -1.37 43.46
CA SER A 75 55.72 -2.12 44.72
C SER A 75 56.40 -3.46 44.46
N ASN A 76 57.72 -3.52 44.67
CA ASN A 76 58.60 -4.63 44.34
C ASN A 76 59.22 -5.24 45.62
N ILE A 77 59.89 -6.38 45.49
CA ILE A 77 60.51 -7.10 46.62
C ILE A 77 61.57 -6.24 47.33
N ASP A 78 62.36 -5.46 46.60
CA ASP A 78 63.45 -4.63 47.16
C ASP A 78 63.05 -3.16 47.42
N SER A 79 61.88 -2.69 46.95
CA SER A 79 61.45 -1.30 47.16
C SER A 79 59.97 -1.04 46.90
N VAL A 80 59.40 -0.12 47.67
CA VAL A 80 58.08 0.46 47.42
C VAL A 80 58.24 1.93 47.04
N ILE A 81 57.63 2.31 45.93
CA ILE A 81 57.68 3.67 45.38
C ILE A 81 56.31 4.31 45.54
N PHE A 82 56.27 5.38 46.30
CA PHE A 82 55.12 6.26 46.45
C PHE A 82 55.30 7.52 45.60
N GLU A 83 54.19 8.04 45.12
CA GLU A 83 54.09 9.36 44.49
C GLU A 83 53.15 10.20 45.36
N ALA A 84 53.65 11.29 45.93
CA ALA A 84 52.93 12.13 46.88
C ALA A 84 52.84 13.58 46.39
N GLU A 85 51.67 14.18 46.50
CA GLU A 85 51.40 15.58 46.17
C GLU A 85 51.33 16.42 47.45
N LEU A 86 51.89 17.63 47.37
CA LEU A 86 52.00 18.60 48.45
C LEU A 86 51.40 19.94 48.01
N LEU A 87 51.05 20.78 48.98
CA LEU A 87 50.29 22.00 48.73
C LEU A 87 51.04 23.04 47.85
N SER A 88 52.37 23.13 47.95
CA SER A 88 53.23 24.11 47.26
C SER A 88 54.67 23.60 47.06
N LEU A 89 55.42 24.18 46.12
CA LEU A 89 56.84 23.89 45.89
C LEU A 89 57.69 24.24 47.11
N GLY A 90 57.38 25.35 47.79
CA GLY A 90 58.03 25.71 49.06
C GLY A 90 57.86 24.65 50.16
N ILE A 91 56.73 23.95 50.20
CA ILE A 91 56.52 22.80 51.08
C ILE A 91 57.24 21.55 50.53
N MET A 92 57.18 21.32 49.21
CA MET A 92 57.87 20.20 48.54
C MET A 92 59.34 20.10 48.92
N GLN A 93 60.06 21.22 48.84
CA GLN A 93 61.50 21.28 49.16
C GLN A 93 61.79 21.04 50.65
N LYS A 94 60.86 21.38 51.56
CA LYS A 94 60.97 21.03 53.00
C LYS A 94 60.74 19.54 53.22
N THR A 95 59.66 18.98 52.65
CA THR A 95 59.31 17.56 52.78
C THR A 95 60.40 16.64 52.21
N MET A 96 61.02 16.99 51.07
CA MET A 96 62.14 16.22 50.54
C MET A 96 63.35 16.21 51.47
N LYS A 97 63.71 17.35 52.08
CA LYS A 97 64.82 17.45 53.04
C LYS A 97 64.58 16.68 54.34
N ILE A 98 63.32 16.41 54.70
CA ILE A 98 62.95 15.60 55.87
C ILE A 98 62.96 14.11 55.52
N LEU A 99 62.51 13.73 54.32
CA LEU A 99 62.35 12.33 53.92
C LEU A 99 63.57 11.69 53.22
N ASP A 100 64.44 12.45 52.55
CA ASP A 100 65.62 11.88 51.91
C ASP A 100 66.68 11.54 52.96
N GLY A 101 67.02 10.24 53.08
CA GLY A 101 67.87 9.72 54.15
C GLY A 101 67.12 9.37 55.44
N PHE A 102 65.80 9.64 55.54
CA PHE A 102 65.00 9.17 56.68
C PHE A 102 65.04 7.63 56.79
N SER A 103 65.03 7.11 58.01
CA SER A 103 65.02 5.67 58.24
C SER A 103 64.00 5.25 59.29
N MET A 104 63.34 4.12 59.06
CA MET A 104 62.25 3.64 59.93
C MET A 104 62.39 2.15 60.26
N LYS A 105 62.16 1.79 61.52
CA LYS A 105 62.10 0.39 61.98
C LYS A 105 60.67 -0.15 61.81
N VAL A 106 60.50 -1.25 61.09
CA VAL A 106 59.22 -1.97 60.91
C VAL A 106 59.35 -3.36 61.51
N ALA A 107 58.27 -3.86 62.12
CA ALA A 107 58.28 -5.17 62.77
C ALA A 107 58.66 -6.30 61.79
N GLY A 108 59.46 -7.26 62.26
CA GLY A 108 60.00 -8.36 61.46
C GLY A 108 61.31 -8.05 60.71
N PHE A 109 61.67 -6.78 60.51
CA PHE A 109 62.91 -6.40 59.81
C PHE A 109 64.02 -6.05 60.81
N SER A 110 65.18 -6.70 60.65
CA SER A 110 66.39 -6.44 61.46
C SER A 110 67.04 -5.10 61.11
N GLU A 111 67.12 -4.79 59.83
CA GLU A 111 67.62 -3.50 59.32
C GLU A 111 66.50 -2.45 59.23
N PRO A 112 66.78 -1.17 59.54
CA PRO A 112 65.83 -0.09 59.31
C PRO A 112 65.69 0.20 57.81
N LEU A 113 64.45 0.38 57.35
CA LEU A 113 64.16 0.74 55.96
C LEU A 113 64.65 2.16 55.68
N LYS A 114 65.32 2.33 54.54
CA LYS A 114 65.91 3.62 54.12
C LYS A 114 65.02 4.29 53.10
N VAL A 115 64.66 5.54 53.34
CA VAL A 115 63.82 6.36 52.46
C VAL A 115 64.71 7.26 51.61
N LYS A 116 64.35 7.39 50.33
CA LYS A 116 64.90 8.40 49.43
C LYS A 116 63.76 9.23 48.84
N ALA A 117 63.87 10.56 48.83
CA ALA A 117 62.84 11.47 48.36
C ALA A 117 63.39 12.42 47.30
N LYS A 118 62.76 12.44 46.13
CA LYS A 118 63.15 13.31 45.00
C LYS A 118 61.92 13.89 44.32
N GLU A 119 62.09 14.98 43.58
CA GLU A 119 61.04 15.54 42.74
C GLU A 119 60.57 14.52 41.70
N ALA A 120 59.26 14.39 41.52
CA ALA A 120 58.69 13.41 40.60
C ALA A 120 58.79 13.92 39.15
N LYS A 121 59.52 13.18 38.31
CA LYS A 121 59.42 13.37 36.85
C LYS A 121 58.02 12.96 36.37
N LEU A 122 57.23 13.94 35.95
CA LEU A 122 55.90 13.75 35.38
C LEU A 122 56.00 13.34 33.89
N ASP A 123 54.95 12.68 33.39
CA ASP A 123 54.80 12.32 31.97
C ASP A 123 54.48 13.58 31.15
N PHE A 124 55.51 14.26 30.65
CA PHE A 124 55.41 15.47 29.84
C PHE A 124 56.55 15.49 28.79
N PRO A 125 56.26 15.72 27.50
CA PRO A 125 57.29 15.69 26.45
C PRO A 125 58.27 16.87 26.57
N SER A 126 59.55 16.57 26.41
CA SER A 126 60.61 17.59 26.27
C SER A 126 60.72 18.07 24.83
N ARG A 127 61.44 19.18 24.62
CA ARG A 127 61.73 19.68 23.27
C ARG A 127 62.40 18.64 22.36
N HIS A 128 63.32 17.86 22.93
CA HIS A 128 64.00 16.80 22.19
C HIS A 128 63.02 15.73 21.68
N ASP A 129 61.98 15.39 22.46
CA ASP A 129 61.02 14.34 22.10
C ASP A 129 60.16 14.71 20.89
N TRP A 130 59.75 15.99 20.76
CA TRP A 130 59.02 16.44 19.57
C TRP A 130 59.94 16.73 18.40
N ASP A 131 61.07 17.44 18.60
CA ASP A 131 62.02 17.73 17.52
C ASP A 131 62.50 16.41 16.85
N MET A 132 62.85 15.37 17.64
CA MET A 132 63.19 14.04 17.13
C MET A 132 62.04 13.34 16.41
N TRP A 133 60.78 13.51 16.86
CA TRP A 133 59.63 12.86 16.25
C TRP A 133 59.31 13.42 14.87
N PHE A 134 59.30 14.76 14.72
CA PHE A 134 59.03 15.41 13.43
C PHE A 134 60.16 15.11 12.41
N MET A 135 61.43 15.18 12.85
CA MET A 135 62.57 14.80 12.01
C MET A 135 62.51 13.34 11.56
N LYS A 136 62.29 12.39 12.48
CA LYS A 136 62.25 10.95 12.18
C LYS A 136 61.13 10.59 11.20
N ASN A 137 59.99 11.28 11.30
CA ASN A 137 58.82 11.01 10.47
C ASN A 137 58.83 11.74 9.11
N LYS A 138 59.89 12.52 8.80
CA LYS A 138 60.07 13.27 7.54
C LYS A 138 58.86 14.15 7.19
N MET A 139 58.46 14.95 8.17
CA MET A 139 57.26 15.79 8.10
C MET A 139 57.56 17.14 7.42
N ASP A 140 56.56 17.80 6.84
CA ASP A 140 56.75 19.06 6.11
C ASP A 140 56.63 20.28 7.03
N GLU A 141 57.77 20.89 7.38
CA GLU A 141 57.83 22.07 8.26
C GLU A 141 57.11 23.32 7.69
N MET A 142 56.91 23.39 6.38
CA MET A 142 56.16 24.48 5.75
C MET A 142 54.64 24.31 5.90
N LYS A 143 54.15 23.09 6.17
CA LYS A 143 52.72 22.79 6.31
C LYS A 143 52.24 22.87 7.77
N PRO A 144 51.20 23.68 8.06
CA PRO A 144 50.56 23.70 9.37
C PRO A 144 50.03 22.33 9.78
N GLY A 145 50.30 21.91 11.02
CA GLY A 145 49.91 20.59 11.52
C GLY A 145 50.76 19.42 11.01
N GLU A 146 51.83 19.68 10.25
CA GLU A 146 52.91 18.72 9.98
C GLU A 146 54.24 19.11 10.65
N ARG A 147 54.18 20.00 11.64
CA ARG A 147 55.33 20.55 12.39
C ARG A 147 55.00 20.73 13.88
N PRO A 148 55.95 21.12 14.75
CA PRO A 148 55.67 21.45 16.16
C PRO A 148 54.92 22.79 16.28
N ASP A 149 53.64 22.79 15.88
CA ASP A 149 52.70 23.91 16.04
C ASP A 149 51.41 23.52 16.78
N THR A 150 51.11 22.23 16.93
CA THR A 150 49.84 21.71 17.43
C THR A 150 50.02 21.01 18.78
N VAL A 151 49.47 21.62 19.84
CA VAL A 151 49.37 21.03 21.18
C VAL A 151 48.12 20.15 21.25
N TYR A 152 48.28 18.95 21.79
CA TYR A 152 47.20 18.04 22.14
C TYR A 152 46.90 18.14 23.65
N LEU A 153 45.63 18.28 23.99
CA LEU A 153 45.13 18.40 25.36
C LEU A 153 44.05 17.35 25.61
N ALA A 154 44.09 16.70 26.77
CA ALA A 154 43.07 15.74 27.19
C ALA A 154 42.77 15.85 28.69
N ARG A 155 41.62 15.31 29.11
CA ARG A 155 41.09 15.42 30.49
C ARG A 155 40.68 16.86 30.88
N ILE A 156 40.31 17.70 29.91
CA ILE A 156 39.80 19.05 30.18
C ILE A 156 38.34 18.95 30.67
N PRO A 157 37.97 19.51 31.83
CA PRO A 157 36.58 19.44 32.30
C PRO A 157 35.62 20.18 31.36
N VAL A 158 34.58 19.51 30.85
CA VAL A 158 33.61 20.11 29.89
C VAL A 158 32.99 21.38 30.46
N LYS A 159 32.54 21.34 31.73
CA LYS A 159 31.92 22.47 32.45
C LYS A 159 32.83 23.69 32.66
N TRP A 160 34.12 23.60 32.34
CA TRP A 160 35.03 24.76 32.38
C TRP A 160 34.97 25.61 31.11
N PHE A 161 34.52 25.02 29.99
CA PHE A 161 34.53 25.62 28.66
C PHE A 161 33.16 25.61 27.97
N THR A 162 32.10 25.07 28.59
CA THR A 162 30.71 25.31 28.16
C THR A 162 30.39 26.80 28.14
N ASP A 163 29.46 27.21 27.27
CA ASP A 163 28.85 28.54 27.28
C ASP A 163 27.50 28.51 28.02
N LYS A 164 27.04 29.65 28.54
CA LYS A 164 25.79 29.71 29.35
C LYS A 164 24.57 29.11 28.64
N ASN A 165 24.55 29.19 27.31
CA ASN A 165 23.46 28.76 26.45
C ASN A 165 23.59 27.29 25.97
N SER A 166 24.71 26.61 26.26
CA SER A 166 24.94 25.20 25.88
C SER A 166 25.56 24.45 27.07
N GLN A 167 24.73 23.69 27.79
CA GLN A 167 25.11 23.00 29.02
C GLN A 167 25.94 21.73 28.79
N GLU A 168 25.88 21.15 27.59
CA GLU A 168 26.35 19.78 27.31
C GLU A 168 27.67 19.70 26.52
N GLN A 169 28.04 20.75 25.78
CA GLN A 169 29.25 20.74 24.93
C GLN A 169 30.22 21.89 25.25
N PRO A 170 31.54 21.64 25.24
CA PRO A 170 32.55 22.67 25.39
C PRO A 170 32.62 23.58 24.15
N SER A 171 32.92 24.86 24.36
CA SER A 171 32.97 25.86 23.30
C SER A 171 34.39 26.02 22.75
N GLU A 172 34.57 25.76 21.45
CA GLU A 172 35.85 25.95 20.75
C GLU A 172 36.38 27.38 20.95
N ARG A 173 35.48 28.38 20.86
CA ARG A 173 35.81 29.80 21.06
C ARG A 173 36.41 30.05 22.45
N ARG A 174 35.87 29.42 23.50
CA ARG A 174 36.38 29.56 24.88
C ARG A 174 37.77 28.96 25.03
N VAL A 175 38.01 27.78 24.44
CA VAL A 175 39.33 27.14 24.43
C VAL A 175 40.34 27.99 23.65
N ARG A 176 39.99 28.44 22.44
CA ARG A 176 40.83 29.32 21.61
C ARG A 176 41.27 30.56 22.38
N VAL A 177 40.33 31.33 22.91
CA VAL A 177 40.58 32.59 23.64
C VAL A 177 41.34 32.37 24.97
N ALA A 178 41.26 31.17 25.57
CA ALA A 178 42.09 30.83 26.73
C ALA A 178 43.54 30.47 26.35
N MET A 179 43.75 29.84 25.20
CA MET A 179 45.08 29.40 24.72
C MET A 179 45.84 30.51 23.97
N GLU A 180 45.13 31.53 23.46
CA GLU A 180 45.70 32.77 22.91
C GLU A 180 46.64 33.49 23.91
N ALA A 181 46.54 33.20 25.21
CA ALA A 181 47.47 33.63 26.25
C ALA A 181 48.94 33.20 26.02
N PHE A 182 49.18 32.13 25.25
CA PHE A 182 50.52 31.62 24.95
C PHE A 182 51.04 32.02 23.56
N GLY A 183 50.16 32.52 22.68
CA GLY A 183 50.49 32.93 21.31
C GLY A 183 49.29 32.85 20.36
N ALA A 184 49.40 33.41 19.15
CA ALA A 184 48.30 33.47 18.19
C ALA A 184 47.83 32.06 17.75
N VAL A 185 46.55 31.75 17.99
CA VAL A 185 45.96 30.43 17.70
C VAL A 185 45.31 30.41 16.31
N ARG A 186 45.87 29.59 15.41
CA ARG A 186 45.37 29.36 14.04
C ARG A 186 44.04 28.62 14.06
N ALA A 187 44.02 27.45 14.70
CA ALA A 187 42.85 26.58 14.76
C ALA A 187 42.76 25.88 16.12
N VAL A 188 41.53 25.67 16.58
CA VAL A 188 41.21 24.75 17.67
C VAL A 188 40.21 23.74 17.13
N ASP A 189 40.28 22.50 17.59
CA ASP A 189 39.28 21.50 17.28
C ASP A 189 39.03 20.56 18.46
N ILE A 190 37.76 20.25 18.71
CA ILE A 190 37.29 19.45 19.83
C ILE A 190 36.50 18.27 19.27
N PRO A 191 37.07 17.04 19.25
CA PRO A 191 36.45 15.90 18.59
C PRO A 191 35.06 15.49 19.11
N CYS A 192 34.70 15.80 20.36
CA CYS A 192 33.37 15.46 20.90
C CYS A 192 32.25 16.42 20.47
N CYS A 193 32.57 17.59 19.88
CA CYS A 193 31.56 18.52 19.36
C CYS A 193 30.98 18.12 18.00
N ASP A 194 31.46 17.03 17.39
CA ASP A 194 31.06 16.54 16.08
C ASP A 194 30.60 15.07 16.17
N PRO A 195 29.30 14.80 16.35
CA PRO A 195 28.75 13.45 16.54
C PRO A 195 29.04 12.46 15.39
N LEU A 196 29.42 12.95 14.21
CA LEU A 196 29.76 12.08 13.08
C LEU A 196 31.13 11.42 13.26
N ARG A 197 32.03 11.99 14.07
CA ARG A 197 33.36 11.41 14.36
C ARG A 197 33.33 10.10 15.12
N ALA A 198 32.25 9.81 15.85
CA ALA A 198 32.02 8.51 16.47
C ALA A 198 31.77 7.40 15.42
N GLN A 199 31.31 7.77 14.22
CA GLN A 199 31.09 6.85 13.08
C GLN A 199 32.33 6.77 12.16
N MET A 200 33.23 7.77 12.18
CA MET A 200 34.46 7.81 11.38
C MET A 200 35.54 6.82 11.87
N ASN A 201 36.46 6.47 10.96
CA ASN A 201 37.65 5.70 11.30
C ASN A 201 38.51 6.42 12.37
N SER A 202 38.91 5.70 13.42
CA SER A 202 39.72 6.21 14.54
C SER A 202 41.01 6.93 14.12
N LYS A 203 41.59 6.60 12.95
CA LYS A 203 42.79 7.27 12.42
C LYS A 203 42.53 8.70 11.92
N ILE A 204 41.27 9.09 11.69
CA ILE A 204 40.89 10.43 11.22
C ILE A 204 39.91 11.15 12.14
N SER A 205 39.24 10.48 13.08
CA SER A 205 38.28 11.12 13.98
C SER A 205 38.92 12.12 14.96
N GLY A 206 40.19 11.90 15.31
CA GLY A 206 40.91 12.68 16.32
C GLY A 206 40.63 12.28 17.77
N ILE A 207 39.71 11.34 18.00
CA ILE A 207 39.37 10.83 19.34
C ILE A 207 40.43 9.81 19.75
N GLN A 208 41.30 10.13 20.71
CA GLN A 208 42.40 9.24 21.12
C GLN A 208 41.99 8.34 22.30
N GLN A 209 41.42 8.90 23.36
CA GLN A 209 40.88 8.16 24.48
C GLN A 209 39.50 7.60 24.09
N LYS A 210 39.43 6.30 23.80
CA LYS A 210 38.17 5.55 23.78
C LYS A 210 37.91 4.99 25.18
N GLY A 211 37.14 5.72 25.98
CA GLY A 211 36.67 5.25 27.28
C GLY A 211 35.53 4.25 27.12
N PHE A 212 35.43 3.32 28.07
CA PHE A 212 34.16 2.63 28.29
C PHE A 212 33.18 3.66 28.88
N GLY A 213 32.00 3.79 28.26
CA GLY A 213 31.14 4.97 28.37
C GLY A 213 30.43 5.14 29.72
N LEU A 214 31.15 5.61 30.74
CA LEU A 214 30.59 5.98 32.05
C LEU A 214 31.29 7.20 32.69
N GLY A 215 32.08 7.96 31.92
CA GLY A 215 32.88 9.07 32.48
C GLY A 215 33.68 9.93 31.51
N GLN A 216 33.43 9.86 30.19
CA GLN A 216 34.02 10.82 29.24
C GLN A 216 33.20 12.10 29.10
N ASP A 217 31.89 12.07 29.38
CA ASP A 217 31.00 13.22 29.20
C ASP A 217 31.33 14.42 30.13
N VAL A 218 32.17 14.18 31.15
CA VAL A 218 32.73 15.21 32.03
C VAL A 218 34.08 15.77 31.55
N PHE A 219 34.78 15.10 30.62
CA PHE A 219 36.15 15.45 30.19
C PHE A 219 36.37 15.34 28.67
N PHE A 220 36.76 16.44 28.02
CA PHE A 220 37.03 16.47 26.58
C PHE A 220 38.52 16.43 26.21
N GLU A 221 38.75 16.22 24.92
CA GLU A 221 40.03 16.33 24.22
C GLU A 221 40.00 17.55 23.28
N ALA A 222 41.12 18.25 23.13
CA ALA A 222 41.25 19.38 22.22
C ALA A 222 42.62 19.39 21.53
N TYR A 223 42.64 19.87 20.29
CA TYR A 223 43.86 20.15 19.54
C TYR A 223 43.94 21.66 19.32
N VAL A 224 45.10 22.26 19.57
CA VAL A 224 45.32 23.70 19.53
C VAL A 224 46.55 23.96 18.67
N GLN A 225 46.32 24.44 17.44
CA GLN A 225 47.34 24.79 16.47
C GLN A 225 47.66 26.28 16.55
N TYR A 226 48.92 26.62 16.83
CA TYR A 226 49.42 27.98 16.80
C TYR A 226 49.83 28.40 15.37
N MET A 227 49.88 29.71 15.14
CA MET A 227 50.43 30.27 13.89
C MET A 227 51.96 30.08 13.81
N GLU A 228 52.64 30.13 14.96
CA GLU A 228 54.11 30.11 15.09
C GLU A 228 54.59 29.05 16.09
N TYR A 229 55.79 28.50 15.85
CA TYR A 229 56.50 27.64 16.80
C TYR A 229 56.67 28.31 18.17
N LYS A 230 56.84 29.64 18.22
CA LYS A 230 56.96 30.39 19.48
C LYS A 230 55.74 30.23 20.39
N GLY A 231 54.53 30.22 19.81
CA GLY A 231 53.29 30.00 20.57
C GLY A 231 53.18 28.58 21.11
N PHE A 232 53.52 27.59 20.28
CA PHE A 232 53.59 26.18 20.67
C PHE A 232 54.61 25.96 21.79
N ALA A 233 55.85 26.43 21.65
CA ALA A 233 56.91 26.28 22.65
C ALA A 233 56.54 26.99 23.97
N THR A 234 56.03 28.22 23.91
CA THR A 234 55.57 28.97 25.09
C THR A 234 54.46 28.22 25.84
N ALA A 235 53.49 27.66 25.11
CA ALA A 235 52.46 26.82 25.70
C ALA A 235 53.03 25.56 26.35
N MET A 236 53.91 24.83 25.64
CA MET A 236 54.49 23.59 26.16
C MET A 236 55.40 23.80 27.38
N ASP A 237 56.14 24.91 27.46
CA ASP A 237 56.94 25.22 28.65
C ASP A 237 56.08 25.76 29.82
N ALA A 238 55.07 26.61 29.56
CA ALA A 238 54.17 27.13 30.60
C ALA A 238 53.22 26.07 31.19
N LEU A 239 52.85 25.07 30.39
CA LEU A 239 51.99 23.95 30.82
C LEU A 239 52.75 22.82 31.52
N ARG A 240 54.09 22.79 31.42
CA ARG A 240 54.92 21.73 32.04
C ARG A 240 54.83 21.78 33.56
N ASN A 241 54.58 20.63 34.18
CA ASN A 241 54.48 20.46 35.63
C ASN A 241 53.47 21.42 36.31
N ARG A 242 52.38 21.78 35.62
CA ARG A 242 51.29 22.60 36.19
C ARG A 242 49.92 21.94 36.03
N LYS A 243 49.11 22.00 37.08
CA LYS A 243 47.67 21.72 37.01
C LYS A 243 46.94 22.97 36.56
N TRP A 244 45.84 22.80 35.84
CA TRP A 244 44.91 23.90 35.61
C TRP A 244 44.00 24.03 36.83
N ALA A 245 43.60 25.27 37.12
CA ALA A 245 42.54 25.55 38.06
C ALA A 245 41.54 26.55 37.48
N LYS A 246 40.28 26.44 37.89
CA LYS A 246 39.22 27.38 37.55
C LYS A 246 38.52 27.87 38.80
N ARG A 247 38.29 29.18 38.89
CA ARG A 247 37.43 29.75 39.94
C ARG A 247 35.97 29.73 39.47
N ILE A 248 35.09 29.13 40.26
CA ILE A 248 33.65 29.02 40.01
C ILE A 248 32.95 29.32 41.35
N ASP A 249 32.02 30.28 41.36
CA ASP A 249 31.22 30.66 42.52
C ASP A 249 32.07 30.90 43.79
N GLY A 250 33.14 31.67 43.62
CA GLY A 250 34.13 32.00 44.66
C GLY A 250 35.25 30.97 44.85
N ARG A 251 34.94 29.68 44.69
CA ARG A 251 35.80 28.52 44.99
C ARG A 251 36.73 28.11 43.85
N PHE A 252 37.87 27.49 44.14
CA PHE A 252 38.76 26.93 43.13
C PHE A 252 38.59 25.41 42.95
N PHE A 253 38.49 25.00 41.69
CA PHE A 253 38.51 23.61 41.25
C PHE A 253 39.79 23.35 40.47
N GLN A 254 40.47 22.22 40.70
CA GLN A 254 41.73 21.86 40.04
C GLN A 254 41.55 20.64 39.14
N ALA A 255 42.29 20.59 38.02
CA ALA A 255 42.28 19.49 37.07
C ALA A 255 43.70 19.17 36.57
N MET A 256 44.04 17.88 36.52
CA MET A 256 45.27 17.39 35.92
C MET A 256 45.04 17.09 34.44
N ILE A 257 45.24 18.12 33.62
CA ILE A 257 45.19 18.03 32.16
C ILE A 257 46.36 17.19 31.67
N LYS A 258 46.14 16.23 30.75
CA LYS A 258 47.25 15.66 29.98
C LYS A 258 47.54 16.60 28.82
N VAL A 259 48.80 17.02 28.72
CA VAL A 259 49.33 17.88 27.65
C VAL A 259 50.37 17.08 26.88
N ASP A 260 50.33 17.17 25.56
CA ASP A 260 51.23 16.46 24.66
C ASP A 260 51.37 17.24 23.34
N PHE A 261 52.24 16.79 22.43
CA PHE A 261 52.26 17.29 21.05
C PHE A 261 51.46 16.37 20.12
N ASP A 262 50.86 16.92 19.06
CA ASP A 262 50.12 16.09 18.11
C ASP A 262 51.04 15.21 17.26
N ARG A 263 50.80 13.90 17.30
CA ARG A 263 51.50 12.86 16.52
C ARG A 263 50.65 12.31 15.37
N THR A 264 49.43 12.82 15.20
CA THR A 264 48.43 12.30 14.27
C THR A 264 48.23 13.16 13.03
N ARG A 265 48.76 14.39 13.03
CA ARG A 265 48.53 15.45 12.02
C ARG A 265 47.06 15.85 11.93
N HIS A 266 46.37 15.85 13.07
CA HIS A 266 44.94 16.07 13.18
C HIS A 266 44.49 17.37 12.51
N LEU A 267 45.25 18.45 12.72
CA LEU A 267 45.02 19.78 12.13
C LEU A 267 45.84 20.05 10.85
N SER A 268 46.34 19.00 10.19
CA SER A 268 46.84 19.11 8.81
C SER A 268 45.69 19.09 7.81
N GLU A 269 45.88 19.80 6.70
CA GLU A 269 44.93 19.84 5.57
C GLU A 269 44.60 18.42 5.06
N SER A 270 45.58 17.50 5.08
CA SER A 270 45.42 16.13 4.60
C SER A 270 44.50 15.24 5.46
N ILE A 271 44.30 15.59 6.74
CA ILE A 271 43.39 14.90 7.66
C ILE A 271 42.05 15.65 7.75
N ILE A 272 42.08 16.99 7.69
CA ILE A 272 40.87 17.82 7.60
C ILE A 272 40.06 17.45 6.34
N ALA A 273 40.71 17.33 5.18
CA ALA A 273 40.06 16.94 3.92
C ALA A 273 39.42 15.53 4.02
N LYS A 274 40.12 14.55 4.61
CA LYS A 274 39.59 13.19 4.81
C LYS A 274 38.40 13.15 5.77
N ARG A 275 38.40 13.99 6.82
CA ARG A 275 37.24 14.17 7.71
C ARG A 275 36.05 14.78 6.98
N ALA A 276 36.28 15.78 6.12
CA ALA A 276 35.23 16.40 5.31
C ALA A 276 34.64 15.43 4.29
N GLU A 277 35.46 14.60 3.64
CA GLU A 277 35.02 13.56 2.72
C GLU A 277 34.21 12.46 3.42
N GLU A 278 34.69 11.92 4.53
CA GLU A 278 33.94 10.87 5.27
C GLU A 278 32.65 11.45 5.89
N ARG A 279 32.64 12.72 6.31
CA ARG A 279 31.41 13.44 6.68
C ARG A 279 30.41 13.46 5.52
N ARG A 280 30.85 13.90 4.33
CA ARG A 280 30.03 13.92 3.10
C ARG A 280 29.51 12.52 2.76
N ARG A 281 30.32 11.47 2.96
CA ARG A 281 29.92 10.08 2.74
C ARG A 281 28.80 9.65 3.69
N ILE A 282 28.97 9.88 4.99
CA ILE A 282 27.97 9.52 6.02
C ILE A 282 26.64 10.26 5.75
N GLU A 283 26.71 11.54 5.39
CA GLU A 283 25.51 12.34 5.10
C GLU A 283 24.80 11.88 3.82
N ASN A 284 25.55 11.61 2.74
CA ASN A 284 25.00 11.04 1.52
C ASN A 284 24.37 9.65 1.74
N GLU A 285 24.88 8.85 2.66
CA GLU A 285 24.30 7.55 3.02
C GLU A 285 23.00 7.69 3.83
N ARG A 286 22.88 8.74 4.66
CA ARG A 286 21.64 9.08 5.37
C ARG A 286 20.56 9.57 4.39
N LEU A 287 20.89 10.55 3.56
CA LEU A 287 19.98 11.11 2.55
C LEU A 287 19.47 10.03 1.59
N ARG A 288 20.31 9.06 1.18
CA ARG A 288 19.87 7.91 0.37
C ARG A 288 18.85 7.03 1.10
N LYS A 289 19.05 6.73 2.38
CA LYS A 289 18.09 5.92 3.17
C LYS A 289 16.77 6.65 3.38
N GLU A 290 16.81 7.97 3.59
CA GLU A 290 15.62 8.81 3.69
C GLU A 290 14.88 8.92 2.35
N GLU A 291 15.59 9.01 1.22
CA GLU A 291 15.00 8.96 -0.13
C GLU A 291 14.43 7.58 -0.46
N GLU A 292 15.13 6.49 -0.12
CA GLU A 292 14.67 5.10 -0.27
C GLU A 292 13.39 4.87 0.55
N GLU A 293 13.34 5.27 1.82
CA GLU A 293 12.16 5.16 2.67
C GLU A 293 10.98 6.01 2.14
N LEU A 294 11.25 7.24 1.69
CA LEU A 294 10.22 8.10 1.07
C LEU A 294 9.69 7.50 -0.24
N ASN A 295 10.54 6.85 -1.02
CA ASN A 295 10.18 6.17 -2.27
C ASN A 295 9.37 4.89 -2.00
N GLU A 296 9.71 4.11 -0.96
CA GLU A 296 8.89 2.98 -0.49
C GLU A 296 7.51 3.43 0.01
N ARG A 297 7.45 4.48 0.84
CA ARG A 297 6.18 5.09 1.29
C ARG A 297 5.30 5.52 0.11
N ARG A 298 5.87 6.26 -0.87
CA ARG A 298 5.16 6.67 -2.10
C ARG A 298 4.71 5.49 -2.97
N LYS A 299 5.52 4.42 -3.07
CA LYS A 299 5.14 3.20 -3.79
C LYS A 299 3.94 2.51 -3.12
N GLU A 300 3.91 2.46 -1.78
CA GLU A 300 2.79 1.84 -1.06
C GLU A 300 1.50 2.68 -1.16
N GLU A 301 1.60 4.02 -1.04
CA GLU A 301 0.48 4.93 -1.32
C GLU A 301 -0.08 4.72 -2.74
N LEU A 302 0.78 4.60 -3.75
CA LEU A 302 0.40 4.31 -5.13
C LEU A 302 -0.20 2.90 -5.32
N ARG A 303 0.20 1.90 -4.51
CA ARG A 303 -0.39 0.56 -4.53
C ARG A 303 -1.78 0.55 -3.89
N ILE A 304 -1.94 1.17 -2.72
CA ILE A 304 -3.23 1.33 -2.03
C ILE A 304 -4.22 2.05 -2.95
N ARG A 305 -3.82 3.19 -3.52
CA ARG A 305 -4.66 3.95 -4.46
C ARG A 305 -5.06 3.14 -5.69
N LYS A 306 -4.14 2.38 -6.29
CA LYS A 306 -4.47 1.50 -7.43
C LYS A 306 -5.41 0.36 -7.05
N GLU A 307 -5.30 -0.18 -5.84
CA GLU A 307 -6.22 -1.21 -5.34
C GLU A 307 -7.62 -0.63 -5.07
N GLU A 308 -7.72 0.62 -4.61
CA GLU A 308 -9.00 1.35 -4.50
C GLU A 308 -9.61 1.64 -5.88
N GLU A 309 -8.83 2.22 -6.81
CA GLU A 309 -9.25 2.46 -8.20
C GLU A 309 -9.64 1.15 -8.93
N GLU A 310 -9.06 -0.01 -8.58
CA GLU A 310 -9.53 -1.30 -9.09
C GLU A 310 -10.78 -1.81 -8.36
N LYS A 311 -10.89 -1.65 -7.03
CA LYS A 311 -12.11 -1.99 -6.27
C LYS A 311 -13.32 -1.21 -6.76
N ASP A 312 -13.15 0.07 -7.10
CA ASP A 312 -14.24 0.91 -7.62
C ASP A 312 -14.59 0.58 -9.07
N ARG A 313 -13.63 0.39 -9.98
CA ARG A 313 -13.94 -0.16 -11.32
C ARG A 313 -14.64 -1.53 -11.23
N ARG A 314 -14.23 -2.41 -10.30
CA ARG A 314 -14.91 -3.69 -10.02
C ARG A 314 -16.32 -3.51 -9.42
N ARG A 315 -16.63 -2.38 -8.77
CA ARG A 315 -18.00 -2.03 -8.31
C ARG A 315 -18.82 -1.51 -9.50
N GLU A 316 -18.27 -0.60 -10.29
CA GLU A 316 -18.91 -0.02 -11.48
C GLU A 316 -19.28 -1.09 -12.52
N ASP A 317 -18.35 -2.00 -12.86
CA ASP A 317 -18.62 -3.10 -13.79
C ASP A 317 -19.71 -4.06 -13.28
N ARG A 318 -19.73 -4.32 -11.96
CA ARG A 318 -20.78 -5.12 -11.33
C ARG A 318 -22.13 -4.42 -11.35
N GLU A 319 -22.16 -3.08 -11.34
CA GLU A 319 -23.40 -2.33 -11.50
C GLU A 319 -23.83 -2.22 -12.97
N ARG A 320 -22.89 -1.97 -13.89
CA ARG A 320 -23.12 -1.94 -15.34
C ARG A 320 -23.75 -3.24 -15.82
N LYS A 321 -23.14 -4.39 -15.51
CA LYS A 321 -23.69 -5.72 -15.83
C LYS A 321 -25.06 -6.01 -15.19
N ARG A 322 -25.37 -5.37 -14.05
CA ARG A 322 -26.71 -5.44 -13.44
C ARG A 322 -27.73 -4.52 -14.12
N ARG A 323 -27.31 -3.42 -14.74
CA ARG A 323 -28.17 -2.54 -15.55
C ARG A 323 -28.45 -3.22 -16.90
N GLU A 324 -27.41 -3.65 -17.61
CA GLU A 324 -27.47 -4.37 -18.89
C GLU A 324 -28.38 -5.62 -18.80
N LYS A 325 -28.21 -6.46 -17.76
CA LYS A 325 -29.07 -7.65 -17.59
C LYS A 325 -30.54 -7.31 -17.39
N ARG A 326 -30.86 -6.22 -16.66
CA ARG A 326 -32.24 -5.73 -16.46
C ARG A 326 -32.84 -5.05 -17.70
N GLU A 327 -32.03 -4.75 -18.68
CA GLU A 327 -32.43 -4.17 -19.96
C GLU A 327 -32.70 -5.30 -20.96
N GLN A 328 -31.78 -6.26 -21.08
CA GLN A 328 -31.99 -7.52 -21.80
C GLN A 328 -33.21 -8.30 -21.30
N GLU A 329 -33.40 -8.41 -19.97
CA GLU A 329 -34.58 -9.05 -19.38
C GLU A 329 -35.89 -8.37 -19.82
N ARG A 330 -35.92 -7.04 -19.93
CA ARG A 330 -37.10 -6.28 -20.40
C ARG A 330 -37.34 -6.44 -21.90
N ILE A 331 -36.30 -6.36 -22.72
CA ILE A 331 -36.40 -6.58 -24.18
C ILE A 331 -36.93 -7.99 -24.48
N VAL A 332 -36.46 -9.01 -23.75
CA VAL A 332 -36.95 -10.39 -23.89
C VAL A 332 -38.41 -10.54 -23.39
N GLU A 333 -38.80 -9.83 -22.33
CA GLU A 333 -40.18 -9.84 -21.84
C GLU A 333 -41.15 -9.15 -22.82
N GLU A 334 -40.73 -8.03 -23.44
CA GLU A 334 -41.49 -7.32 -24.48
C GLU A 334 -41.62 -8.14 -25.77
N GLN A 335 -40.53 -8.78 -26.23
CA GLN A 335 -40.56 -9.70 -27.37
C GLN A 335 -41.52 -10.88 -27.12
N LYS A 336 -41.49 -11.48 -25.93
CA LYS A 336 -42.44 -12.56 -25.56
C LYS A 336 -43.89 -12.10 -25.57
N LYS A 337 -44.18 -10.90 -25.04
CA LYS A 337 -45.54 -10.32 -25.07
C LYS A 337 -46.02 -10.05 -26.51
N ARG A 338 -45.12 -9.60 -27.39
CA ARG A 338 -45.42 -9.36 -28.81
C ARG A 338 -45.76 -10.65 -29.55
N ILE A 339 -44.96 -11.71 -29.36
CA ILE A 339 -45.18 -13.03 -29.97
C ILE A 339 -46.48 -13.68 -29.46
N GLU A 340 -46.79 -13.57 -28.17
CA GLU A 340 -48.03 -14.15 -27.63
C GLU A 340 -49.28 -13.40 -28.13
N LEU A 341 -49.20 -12.07 -28.32
CA LEU A 341 -50.27 -11.27 -28.92
C LEU A 341 -50.50 -11.63 -30.40
N GLU A 342 -49.42 -11.76 -31.17
CA GLU A 342 -49.43 -12.17 -32.59
C GLU A 342 -50.07 -13.56 -32.77
N LYS A 343 -49.71 -14.50 -31.90
CA LYS A 343 -50.30 -15.85 -31.84
C LYS A 343 -51.79 -15.86 -31.46
N GLN A 344 -52.24 -14.97 -30.57
CA GLN A 344 -53.67 -14.82 -30.28
C GLN A 344 -54.44 -14.24 -31.46
N GLU A 345 -53.86 -13.29 -32.19
CA GLU A 345 -54.48 -12.73 -33.40
C GLU A 345 -54.58 -13.77 -34.52
N GLU A 346 -53.52 -14.57 -34.73
CA GLU A 346 -53.52 -15.67 -35.70
C GLU A 346 -54.58 -16.74 -35.36
N GLN A 347 -54.70 -17.14 -34.09
CA GLN A 347 -55.75 -18.05 -33.65
C GLN A 347 -57.17 -17.49 -33.91
N HIS A 348 -57.38 -16.20 -33.67
CA HIS A 348 -58.66 -15.54 -33.96
C HIS A 348 -58.96 -15.53 -35.46
N ARG A 349 -57.99 -15.14 -36.30
CA ARG A 349 -58.09 -15.20 -37.77
C ARG A 349 -58.43 -16.63 -38.25
N ALA A 350 -57.77 -17.65 -37.71
CA ALA A 350 -58.02 -19.06 -38.03
C ALA A 350 -59.38 -19.59 -37.54
N GLN A 351 -60.01 -18.97 -36.54
CA GLN A 351 -61.41 -19.26 -36.18
C GLN A 351 -62.40 -18.60 -37.14
N VAL A 352 -62.12 -17.37 -37.58
CA VAL A 352 -62.95 -16.64 -38.56
C VAL A 352 -62.96 -17.34 -39.92
N CYS A 353 -61.80 -17.79 -40.43
CA CYS A 353 -61.73 -18.54 -41.69
C CYS A 353 -62.56 -19.83 -41.65
N ARG A 354 -62.41 -20.64 -40.59
CA ARG A 354 -63.19 -21.89 -40.42
C ARG A 354 -64.71 -21.64 -40.33
N ARG A 355 -65.14 -20.52 -39.73
CA ARG A 355 -66.55 -20.11 -39.75
C ARG A 355 -67.03 -19.74 -41.15
N LEU A 356 -66.25 -19.01 -41.93
CA LEU A 356 -66.58 -18.64 -43.32
C LEU A 356 -66.63 -19.87 -44.25
N GLU A 357 -65.74 -20.84 -44.06
CA GLU A 357 -65.75 -22.13 -44.76
C GLU A 357 -66.99 -22.96 -44.42
N GLY A 358 -67.36 -23.04 -43.13
CA GLY A 358 -68.60 -23.68 -42.70
C GLY A 358 -69.86 -23.07 -43.30
N VAL A 359 -69.93 -21.73 -43.37
CA VAL A 359 -71.05 -21.02 -44.03
C VAL A 359 -71.11 -21.30 -45.54
N ARG A 360 -69.96 -21.36 -46.23
CA ARG A 360 -69.89 -21.74 -47.66
C ARG A 360 -70.37 -23.18 -47.89
N LEU A 361 -69.95 -24.12 -47.04
CA LEU A 361 -70.38 -25.51 -47.11
C LEU A 361 -71.89 -25.68 -46.86
N LEU A 362 -72.43 -24.96 -45.87
CA LEU A 362 -73.88 -24.92 -45.61
C LEU A 362 -74.66 -24.39 -46.83
N LYS A 363 -74.21 -23.28 -47.44
CA LYS A 363 -74.86 -22.74 -48.65
C LYS A 363 -74.92 -23.78 -49.78
N PHE A 364 -73.79 -24.43 -50.08
CA PHE A 364 -73.71 -25.47 -51.11
C PHE A 364 -74.62 -26.67 -50.79
N LEU A 365 -74.75 -27.06 -49.52
CA LEU A 365 -75.65 -28.14 -49.11
C LEU A 365 -77.13 -27.78 -49.33
N PHE A 366 -77.57 -26.57 -48.96
CA PHE A 366 -78.94 -26.11 -49.23
C PHE A 366 -79.26 -26.08 -50.73
N GLU A 367 -78.37 -25.49 -51.53
CA GLU A 367 -78.49 -25.39 -52.99
C GLU A 367 -78.60 -26.78 -53.66
N LYS A 368 -77.94 -27.80 -53.10
CA LYS A 368 -78.01 -29.19 -53.57
C LYS A 368 -79.25 -29.95 -53.08
N ILE A 369 -79.88 -29.52 -51.97
CA ILE A 369 -81.17 -30.04 -51.50
C ILE A 369 -82.30 -29.49 -52.37
N GLU A 370 -82.28 -28.19 -52.66
CA GLU A 370 -83.27 -27.49 -53.49
C GLU A 370 -83.36 -28.09 -54.90
N GLN A 371 -82.21 -28.31 -55.56
CA GLN A 371 -82.12 -29.03 -56.84
C GLN A 371 -82.66 -30.49 -56.78
N ARG A 372 -82.67 -31.12 -55.60
CA ARG A 372 -83.19 -32.49 -55.42
C ARG A 372 -84.71 -32.49 -55.25
N GLU A 373 -85.29 -31.46 -54.64
CA GLU A 373 -86.74 -31.28 -54.56
C GLU A 373 -87.34 -30.86 -55.90
N GLU A 374 -86.69 -29.96 -56.64
CA GLU A 374 -87.16 -29.55 -57.96
C GLU A 374 -87.21 -30.74 -58.94
N ARG A 375 -86.23 -31.64 -58.84
CA ARG A 375 -86.18 -32.92 -59.57
C ARG A 375 -87.23 -33.95 -59.13
N LYS A 376 -87.87 -33.80 -57.95
CA LYS A 376 -89.08 -34.57 -57.58
C LYS A 376 -90.30 -33.96 -58.27
N LYS A 377 -90.55 -32.66 -58.07
CA LYS A 377 -91.72 -31.95 -58.61
C LYS A 377 -91.87 -32.14 -60.13
N ARG A 378 -90.79 -31.96 -60.90
CA ARG A 378 -90.80 -32.17 -62.36
C ARG A 378 -91.26 -33.58 -62.77
N LYS A 379 -90.93 -34.62 -62.01
CA LYS A 379 -91.34 -36.01 -62.28
C LYS A 379 -92.79 -36.30 -61.92
N GLU A 380 -93.35 -35.57 -60.95
CA GLU A 380 -94.77 -35.64 -60.60
C GLU A 380 -95.62 -34.93 -61.67
N GLU A 381 -95.14 -33.80 -62.19
CA GLU A 381 -95.77 -33.11 -63.32
C GLU A 381 -95.77 -33.90 -64.63
N GLU A 382 -94.67 -34.63 -64.95
CA GLU A 382 -94.61 -35.47 -66.16
C GLU A 382 -95.67 -36.58 -66.13
N LYS A 383 -95.80 -37.29 -65.00
CA LYS A 383 -96.83 -38.34 -64.85
C LYS A 383 -98.26 -37.80 -65.01
N LEU A 384 -98.53 -36.63 -64.46
CA LEU A 384 -99.85 -35.98 -64.56
C LEU A 384 -100.18 -35.59 -66.02
N LYS A 385 -99.17 -35.24 -66.82
CA LYS A 385 -99.33 -34.92 -68.25
C LYS A 385 -99.61 -36.17 -69.11
N GLU A 386 -98.99 -37.31 -68.82
CA GLU A 386 -99.24 -38.56 -69.56
C GLU A 386 -100.69 -39.06 -69.43
N GLU A 387 -101.27 -39.00 -68.22
CA GLU A 387 -102.67 -39.40 -68.01
C GLU A 387 -103.65 -38.53 -68.79
N LEU A 388 -103.45 -37.21 -68.79
CA LEU A 388 -104.27 -36.23 -69.52
C LEU A 388 -104.23 -36.46 -71.03
N LEU A 389 -103.07 -36.81 -71.60
CA LEU A 389 -102.94 -37.14 -73.01
C LEU A 389 -103.72 -38.41 -73.39
N LYS A 390 -103.71 -39.42 -72.50
CA LYS A 390 -104.31 -40.74 -72.75
C LYS A 390 -105.85 -40.74 -72.73
N ILE A 391 -106.46 -39.76 -72.07
CA ILE A 391 -107.92 -39.53 -72.10
C ILE A 391 -108.32 -38.78 -73.38
N LYS A 392 -107.50 -37.81 -73.81
CA LYS A 392 -107.81 -36.87 -74.90
C LYS A 392 -107.68 -37.45 -76.30
N SER A 393 -106.80 -38.44 -76.48
CA SER A 393 -106.45 -39.02 -77.79
C SER A 393 -107.57 -39.82 -78.47
N LEU A 394 -108.69 -40.06 -77.79
CA LEU A 394 -109.69 -40.99 -78.30
C LEU A 394 -111.15 -40.47 -78.37
N GLU A 395 -111.37 -39.17 -78.19
CA GLU A 395 -112.70 -38.56 -78.26
C GLU A 395 -113.15 -38.23 -79.71
N ASN A 396 -112.19 -37.94 -80.61
CA ASN A 396 -112.41 -37.11 -81.80
C ASN A 396 -112.49 -37.82 -83.16
N GLU A 397 -113.51 -38.66 -83.29
CA GLU A 397 -114.25 -38.82 -84.54
C GLU A 397 -115.74 -39.06 -84.14
N PRO A 398 -116.83 -38.84 -84.93
CA PRO A 398 -116.94 -38.57 -86.36
C PRO A 398 -117.75 -37.27 -86.64
N MET A 399 -117.10 -36.11 -86.80
CA MET A 399 -117.80 -34.82 -86.94
C MET A 399 -117.37 -34.05 -88.20
N GLN A 400 -117.28 -34.75 -89.34
CA GLN A 400 -116.83 -34.22 -90.64
C GLN A 400 -117.30 -35.03 -91.88
N LYS A 401 -118.13 -36.09 -91.82
CA LYS A 401 -119.59 -36.11 -91.65
C LYS A 401 -120.36 -34.87 -92.18
N GLU A 402 -121.56 -35.14 -92.72
CA GLU A 402 -122.65 -34.22 -93.07
C GLU A 402 -122.41 -33.10 -94.12
N ASP A 403 -121.62 -32.06 -93.83
CA ASP A 403 -121.86 -30.74 -94.48
C ASP A 403 -121.41 -30.63 -95.95
N ALA A 404 -120.30 -31.27 -96.34
CA ALA A 404 -119.83 -31.22 -97.73
C ALA A 404 -120.84 -31.85 -98.72
N LEU A 405 -121.51 -32.94 -98.29
CA LEU A 405 -122.55 -33.61 -99.05
C LEU A 405 -123.81 -32.73 -99.20
N ARG A 406 -124.06 -31.86 -98.21
CA ARG A 406 -125.24 -30.99 -98.12
C ARG A 406 -125.19 -29.79 -99.06
N GLN A 407 -124.00 -29.24 -99.32
CA GLN A 407 -123.84 -28.11 -100.25
C GLN A 407 -123.87 -28.54 -101.72
N ALA A 408 -123.23 -29.67 -102.08
CA ALA A 408 -123.18 -30.16 -103.46
C ALA A 408 -124.58 -30.45 -104.05
N LEU A 409 -125.48 -31.02 -103.23
CA LEU A 409 -126.87 -31.30 -103.61
C LEU A 409 -127.71 -30.04 -103.91
N LEU A 410 -127.32 -28.87 -103.40
CA LEU A 410 -128.02 -27.61 -103.68
C LEU A 410 -127.62 -27.02 -105.04
N GLN A 411 -126.32 -26.95 -105.34
CA GLN A 411 -125.83 -26.44 -106.63
C GLN A 411 -126.30 -27.30 -107.82
N GLN A 412 -126.42 -28.62 -107.62
CA GLN A 412 -126.98 -29.56 -108.61
C GLN A 412 -128.43 -29.22 -109.01
N ARG A 413 -129.15 -28.42 -108.21
CA ARG A 413 -130.55 -28.03 -108.43
C ARG A 413 -130.69 -26.67 -109.12
N GLU A 414 -129.76 -25.74 -108.91
CA GLU A 414 -129.80 -24.39 -109.50
C GLU A 414 -129.30 -24.35 -110.96
N ILE A 415 -128.14 -24.95 -111.24
CA ILE A 415 -127.54 -24.94 -112.59
C ILE A 415 -128.45 -25.64 -113.61
N ARG A 416 -129.05 -26.77 -113.19
CA ARG A 416 -129.99 -27.57 -113.99
C ARG A 416 -131.30 -26.82 -114.34
N MET A 417 -131.61 -25.72 -113.64
CA MET A 417 -132.70 -24.79 -114.00
C MET A 417 -132.24 -23.69 -114.97
N ARG A 418 -130.99 -23.23 -114.86
CA ARG A 418 -130.41 -22.18 -115.72
C ARG A 418 -130.07 -22.66 -117.13
N GLU A 419 -129.61 -23.90 -117.30
CA GLU A 419 -129.24 -24.42 -118.63
C GLU A 419 -130.46 -24.75 -119.49
N ARG A 420 -131.55 -25.26 -118.89
CA ARG A 420 -132.85 -25.48 -119.54
C ARG A 420 -133.54 -24.20 -120.04
N LEU A 421 -133.04 -23.03 -119.64
CA LEU A 421 -133.42 -21.72 -120.17
C LEU A 421 -132.49 -21.23 -121.29
N LYS A 422 -131.26 -21.77 -121.40
CA LYS A 422 -130.32 -21.46 -122.49
C LYS A 422 -130.51 -22.35 -123.72
N GLU A 423 -130.89 -23.62 -123.54
CA GLU A 423 -131.30 -24.52 -124.64
C GLU A 423 -132.27 -23.80 -125.60
N LYS A 424 -133.30 -23.14 -125.03
CA LYS A 424 -134.38 -22.50 -125.78
C LYS A 424 -134.07 -21.14 -126.42
N MET A 425 -132.87 -20.58 -126.25
CA MET A 425 -132.58 -19.18 -126.64
C MET A 425 -131.50 -18.99 -127.70
N LYS A 426 -130.78 -20.04 -128.14
CA LYS A 426 -129.83 -19.89 -129.25
C LYS A 426 -129.62 -21.08 -130.18
N GLU A 427 -130.57 -22.02 -130.18
CA GLU A 427 -130.90 -22.80 -131.38
C GLU A 427 -131.15 -21.86 -132.60
N ASN A 428 -131.74 -20.68 -132.35
CA ASN A 428 -131.98 -19.59 -133.30
C ASN A 428 -130.77 -18.65 -133.60
N LYS A 429 -129.53 -19.08 -133.33
CA LYS A 429 -128.34 -18.54 -134.02
C LYS A 429 -127.26 -19.64 -134.06
N GLU A 430 -127.43 -20.62 -134.93
CA GLU A 430 -127.05 -20.56 -136.36
C GLU A 430 -125.56 -20.23 -136.60
N LYS A 431 -125.00 -20.80 -137.68
CA LYS A 431 -123.83 -20.25 -138.42
C LYS A 431 -122.47 -20.21 -137.65
N ALA A 432 -122.02 -21.41 -137.19
CA ALA A 432 -120.64 -21.99 -137.26
C ALA A 432 -119.55 -21.86 -136.09
N LYS A 433 -119.11 -23.00 -135.43
CA LYS A 433 -117.74 -23.37 -134.83
C LYS A 433 -117.33 -23.59 -133.17
N GLU A 434 -118.02 -24.34 -132.14
CA GLU A 434 -117.96 -25.19 -130.69
C GLU A 434 -117.13 -25.20 -129.16
N LYS A 435 -117.44 -25.98 -127.94
CA LYS A 435 -116.67 -26.53 -126.56
C LYS A 435 -117.26 -26.95 -124.99
N GLY A 436 -116.66 -27.73 -123.90
CA GLY A 436 -117.07 -28.06 -122.32
C GLY A 436 -116.38 -29.11 -121.12
N LYS A 437 -116.64 -29.26 -119.68
CA LYS A 437 -116.12 -30.30 -118.48
C LYS A 437 -116.46 -30.35 -116.77
N SER A 438 -116.16 -31.35 -115.75
CA SER A 438 -116.32 -31.43 -114.08
C SER A 438 -115.88 -32.68 -112.96
N LYS A 439 -115.90 -32.73 -111.48
CA LYS A 439 -115.55 -33.88 -110.34
C LYS A 439 -115.64 -33.89 -108.60
N GLU A 440 -115.42 -35.01 -107.68
CA GLU A 440 -115.03 -35.45 -106.11
C GLU A 440 -115.85 -35.58 -104.60
N GLU A 441 -115.65 -36.13 -103.25
CA GLU A 441 -114.81 -37.01 -102.12
C GLU A 441 -115.38 -37.59 -100.56
N LYS A 442 -114.68 -38.12 -99.38
CA LYS A 442 -115.08 -39.00 -98.02
C LYS A 442 -114.42 -39.07 -96.42
N ARG A 443 -114.80 -39.90 -95.26
CA ARG A 443 -114.29 -40.04 -93.68
C ARG A 443 -114.56 -41.27 -92.50
N HIS A 444 -114.25 -41.30 -91.08
CA HIS A 444 -114.20 -42.47 -89.91
C HIS A 444 -114.38 -42.34 -88.20
N ARG A 445 -114.19 -43.31 -87.11
CA ARG A 445 -114.30 -43.33 -85.44
C ARG A 445 -113.55 -44.28 -84.24
N ARG A 446 -113.25 -43.92 -82.87
CA ARG A 446 -112.55 -44.69 -81.60
C ARG A 446 -112.68 -44.35 -79.95
N LYS A 447 -112.09 -44.98 -78.79
CA LYS A 447 -111.89 -44.56 -77.21
C LYS A 447 -110.97 -45.34 -76.02
N LYS A 448 -110.18 -44.76 -74.96
CA LYS A 448 -109.52 -45.28 -73.56
C LYS A 448 -108.63 -44.35 -72.47
N ARG A 449 -107.67 -44.80 -71.50
CA ARG A 449 -106.88 -44.12 -70.26
C ARG A 449 -105.54 -44.80 -69.52
N HIS A 450 -104.87 -44.32 -68.34
CA HIS A 450 -103.90 -44.91 -67.20
C HIS A 450 -102.39 -44.32 -66.83
N ASP A 451 -101.52 -44.29 -65.69
CA ASP A 451 -101.35 -44.36 -64.11
C ASP A 451 -99.85 -44.22 -63.35
N THR A 452 -99.58 -43.95 -61.98
CA THR A 452 -98.38 -44.29 -60.93
C THR A 452 -97.48 -43.27 -59.97
N SER A 453 -96.61 -43.63 -58.90
CA SER A 453 -95.67 -42.77 -57.94
C SER A 453 -94.44 -43.37 -57.00
N SER A 454 -93.51 -42.64 -56.21
CA SER A 454 -92.42 -43.04 -55.09
C SER A 454 -91.37 -41.92 -54.48
N SER A 455 -90.32 -41.86 -53.51
CA SER A 455 -89.42 -42.59 -52.42
C SER A 455 -88.46 -41.77 -51.32
N SER A 456 -87.34 -42.28 -50.60
CA SER A 456 -86.67 -41.96 -49.18
C SER A 456 -85.11 -41.51 -48.85
N SER A 457 -84.54 -41.45 -47.54
CA SER A 457 -83.12 -40.97 -47.01
C SER A 457 -82.56 -41.21 -45.47
N SER A 458 -81.23 -41.03 -45.01
CA SER A 458 -80.61 -41.12 -43.55
C SER A 458 -79.08 -40.64 -43.13
N SER A 459 -78.51 -40.65 -41.84
CA SER A 459 -77.09 -40.16 -41.32
C SER A 459 -76.49 -40.38 -39.79
N SER A 460 -75.16 -40.15 -39.35
CA SER A 460 -74.49 -40.18 -37.89
C SER A 460 -72.92 -39.75 -37.59
N SER A 461 -72.33 -39.61 -36.31
CA SER A 461 -70.84 -39.20 -35.89
C SER A 461 -70.24 -39.19 -34.35
N SER A 462 -68.89 -39.07 -33.96
CA SER A 462 -68.23 -39.06 -32.52
C SER A 462 -66.66 -38.68 -32.15
N SER A 463 -66.21 -38.51 -30.82
CA SER A 463 -64.87 -38.46 -29.96
C SER A 463 -63.82 -37.23 -29.80
N ASP A 464 -62.70 -37.01 -28.96
CA ASP A 464 -61.68 -37.70 -28.01
C ASP A 464 -60.73 -36.86 -26.94
N SER A 465 -59.50 -37.29 -26.41
CA SER A 465 -58.63 -36.85 -25.16
C SER A 465 -56.99 -36.75 -25.22
N ASP A 466 -55.94 -36.53 -24.30
CA ASP A 466 -55.51 -36.22 -22.82
C ASP A 466 -54.05 -35.51 -22.45
N SER A 467 -53.14 -35.91 -21.45
CA SER A 467 -52.02 -35.15 -20.64
C SER A 467 -50.55 -35.79 -20.39
N SER A 468 -49.44 -35.51 -19.57
CA SER A 468 -48.79 -34.67 -18.41
C SER A 468 -47.15 -34.65 -18.42
N SER A 469 -46.08 -34.34 -17.54
CA SER A 469 -45.54 -33.99 -16.11
C SER A 469 -44.08 -33.25 -16.12
N SER A 470 -42.99 -33.04 -15.23
CA SER A 470 -42.25 -33.29 -13.87
C SER A 470 -41.15 -32.14 -13.50
N SER A 471 -39.98 -32.00 -12.72
CA SER A 471 -38.96 -32.55 -11.65
C SER A 471 -37.81 -31.44 -11.25
N ASP A 472 -36.67 -31.36 -10.44
CA ASP A 472 -35.72 -32.03 -9.40
C ASP A 472 -34.76 -31.08 -8.43
N SER A 473 -33.44 -31.34 -8.02
CA SER A 473 -32.64 -30.85 -6.79
C SER A 473 -31.54 -29.71 -6.80
N SER A 474 -31.79 -28.56 -6.12
CA SER A 474 -30.97 -27.93 -5.02
C SER A 474 -31.22 -26.40 -4.71
N HIS A 475 -31.38 -26.09 -3.41
CA HIS A 475 -31.09 -24.84 -2.63
C HIS A 475 -31.77 -23.44 -2.79
N HIS A 476 -32.29 -22.95 -1.62
CA HIS A 476 -32.16 -21.61 -0.97
C HIS A 476 -33.19 -20.44 -1.06
N HIS A 477 -33.75 -20.12 0.14
CA HIS A 477 -33.99 -18.80 0.78
C HIS A 477 -34.93 -17.71 0.19
N ARG A 478 -35.89 -17.22 1.03
CA ARG A 478 -35.90 -15.85 1.65
C ARG A 478 -37.23 -15.43 2.33
N ARG A 479 -37.16 -14.69 3.46
CA ARG A 479 -38.01 -13.54 3.95
C ARG A 479 -37.75 -13.31 5.47
N ARG A 480 -37.99 -12.17 6.15
CA ARG A 480 -38.64 -10.84 5.85
C ARG A 480 -38.23 -9.77 6.91
N LYS A 481 -38.51 -8.46 6.65
CA LYS A 481 -38.68 -7.34 7.65
C LYS A 481 -37.41 -6.86 8.43
N ARG A 482 -37.29 -5.64 9.02
CA ARG A 482 -37.82 -4.26 8.71
C ARG A 482 -37.15 -3.19 9.64
N ARG A 483 -36.97 -1.94 9.16
CA ARG A 483 -36.91 -0.62 9.90
C ARG A 483 -35.73 -0.28 10.87
N SER A 484 -35.55 1.05 11.05
CA SER A 484 -34.73 1.85 12.02
C SER A 484 -33.21 1.60 12.08
N LYS A 485 -32.28 2.59 12.04
CA LYS A 485 -32.20 4.05 12.37
C LYS A 485 -31.75 4.33 13.83
N GLU A 486 -30.83 5.30 13.96
CA GLU A 486 -30.42 6.07 15.17
C GLU A 486 -29.24 5.59 16.08
N SER A 487 -28.03 6.07 15.76
CA SER A 487 -27.10 6.77 16.69
C SER A 487 -26.12 6.07 17.68
N ARG A 488 -24.88 6.61 17.68
CA ARG A 488 -24.01 7.03 18.82
C ARG A 488 -23.23 6.04 19.73
N ARG A 489 -21.89 6.17 19.58
CA ARG A 489 -20.85 6.45 20.62
C ARG A 489 -20.26 5.29 21.48
N ARG A 490 -18.96 5.49 21.80
CA ARG A 490 -18.12 4.89 22.86
C ARG A 490 -17.73 3.40 22.66
N ALA A 491 -16.51 2.95 23.03
CA ALA A 491 -15.29 3.65 23.50
C ALA A 491 -14.01 2.78 23.34
N THR A 492 -12.87 3.32 23.81
CA THR A 492 -11.68 2.62 24.37
C THR A 492 -10.82 1.68 23.50
N SER A 493 -9.56 2.09 23.33
CA SER A 493 -8.27 1.41 23.64
C SER A 493 -8.33 0.05 24.38
N PRO A 494 -7.31 -0.86 24.30
CA PRO A 494 -5.89 -0.47 24.28
C PRO A 494 -4.89 -1.34 23.48
N GLU A 495 -3.61 -0.95 23.62
CA GLU A 495 -2.38 -1.62 23.20
C GLU A 495 -2.34 -3.15 23.42
N SER A 496 -1.63 -3.85 22.53
CA SER A 496 -0.48 -4.67 22.96
C SER A 496 0.35 -5.19 21.77
N SER A 497 1.68 -5.19 21.91
CA SER A 497 2.60 -5.98 21.07
C SER A 497 3.96 -6.17 21.75
N LYS A 498 4.00 -7.02 22.79
CA LYS A 498 5.27 -7.37 23.49
C LYS A 498 6.14 -8.26 22.60
N ARG A 499 7.32 -7.76 22.22
CA ARG A 499 8.37 -8.56 21.54
C ARG A 499 8.83 -9.71 22.43
N ARG A 500 8.91 -10.93 21.88
CA ARG A 500 9.57 -12.09 22.52
C ARG A 500 11.07 -12.06 22.19
N HIS A 501 11.92 -12.16 23.21
CA HIS A 501 13.34 -12.47 23.04
C HIS A 501 13.57 -13.98 23.13
N HIS A 502 14.27 -14.55 22.15
CA HIS A 502 14.92 -15.86 22.34
C HIS A 502 16.21 -15.68 23.15
N ARG A 503 16.42 -16.55 24.13
CA ARG A 503 17.62 -16.60 24.97
C ARG A 503 18.40 -17.87 24.64
N HIS A 504 19.54 -17.73 23.96
CA HIS A 504 20.39 -18.89 23.65
C HIS A 504 21.20 -19.30 24.88
N GLU A 505 21.08 -20.56 25.27
CA GLU A 505 21.82 -21.16 26.37
C GLU A 505 23.16 -21.73 25.87
N LYS A 506 24.28 -21.39 26.51
CA LYS A 506 25.59 -22.02 26.28
C LYS A 506 26.00 -22.82 27.50
N LYS A 507 26.09 -24.15 27.34
CA LYS A 507 26.53 -25.09 28.38
C LYS A 507 28.00 -24.84 28.76
N LYS A 508 28.31 -24.89 30.06
CA LYS A 508 29.68 -25.09 30.53
C LYS A 508 30.13 -26.50 30.18
N ASN A 509 31.41 -26.69 29.90
CA ASN A 509 32.04 -28.01 29.94
C ASN A 509 33.34 -27.95 30.78
N LYS A 510 33.82 -29.09 31.26
CA LYS A 510 34.84 -29.20 32.33
C LYS A 510 35.92 -30.23 31.94
N LYS A 511 37.15 -30.04 32.43
CA LYS A 511 38.39 -30.76 32.04
C LYS A 511 38.93 -30.28 30.68
N ARG A 512 40.24 -30.36 30.39
CA ARG A 512 41.35 -30.76 31.28
C ARG A 512 41.91 -29.57 32.04
#